data_AF-A0A813IXS0-F1
#
_entry.id   AF-A0A813IXS0-F1
#
_cell.length_a   1.000
_cell.length_b   1.000
_cell.length_c   1.000
_cell.angle_alpha   90.00
_cell.angle_beta   90.00
_cell.angle_gamma   90.00
#
_symmetry.space_group_name_H-M   'P 1'
#
loop_
_entity.id
_entity.type
_entity.pdbx_description
1 polymer ?
#
loop_
_entity_poly.entity_id
_entity_poly.type
_entity_poly.pdbx_seq_one_letter_code
_entity_poly.pdbx_strand_id
1 'polypeptide(L)'
;DFPRVALLSAVVAGLSLRFASAMVEIEGRAVWIRGPAGSSCDVVCKARGGCREDSWPSTPAEFEEAALEANFQCVAPIQMGGSKYDPSTDGRYCGWQGPAPKAGEESRCAAVGDSGTHRFCPCYGDKEL
;
A
#
# COMPACT_ATOMS: atom_id res chain seq x y z
N ASP A 1 47.11 47.81 36.89
CA ASP A 1 47.35 46.74 37.87
C ASP A 1 46.71 45.41 37.48
N PHE A 2 47.56 44.46 37.10
CA PHE A 2 47.34 43.01 37.20
C PHE A 2 47.84 42.57 38.58
N PRO A 3 47.31 41.50 39.22
CA PRO A 3 47.91 40.17 39.00
C PRO A 3 46.91 38.98 39.03
N ARG A 4 47.04 38.02 38.09
CA ARG A 4 47.71 36.68 38.18
C ARG A 4 46.83 35.59 38.86
N VAL A 5 46.18 34.73 38.07
CA VAL A 5 46.61 33.39 37.57
C VAL A 5 46.54 32.29 38.64
N ALA A 6 45.66 31.31 38.41
CA ALA A 6 45.90 29.90 38.71
C ALA A 6 45.22 29.02 37.65
N LEU A 7 46.05 28.26 36.92
CA LEU A 7 45.71 27.20 35.97
C LEU A 7 45.45 25.88 36.72
N LEU A 8 44.95 24.86 35.97
CA LEU A 8 44.82 23.40 36.25
C LEU A 8 43.37 23.00 36.63
N SER A 9 42.67 22.01 36.03
CA SER A 9 43.02 20.90 35.14
C SER A 9 41.76 20.25 34.54
N ALA A 10 41.92 19.57 33.39
CA ALA A 10 41.22 18.35 32.89
C ALA A 10 39.70 18.43 32.49
N VAL A 11 39.27 18.22 31.23
CA VAL A 11 39.17 16.94 30.43
C VAL A 11 38.00 16.09 30.99
N VAL A 12 36.87 15.72 30.33
CA VAL A 12 36.52 15.32 28.95
C VAL A 12 35.00 15.50 28.73
N ALA A 13 34.65 15.71 27.47
CA ALA A 13 33.39 15.47 26.77
C ALA A 13 32.32 14.57 27.41
N GLY A 14 31.07 14.94 27.14
CA GLY A 14 29.92 14.05 27.34
C GLY A 14 28.61 14.65 26.86
N LEU A 15 28.59 15.30 25.69
CA LEU A 15 27.35 15.73 25.02
C LEU A 15 26.60 14.46 24.55
N SER A 16 25.81 13.85 25.44
CA SER A 16 24.94 12.72 25.08
C SER A 16 23.76 13.22 24.24
N LEU A 17 24.00 13.45 22.95
CA LEU A 17 22.92 13.43 21.96
C LEU A 17 22.41 11.99 21.88
N ARG A 18 21.31 11.72 22.57
CA ARG A 18 20.52 10.52 22.33
C ARG A 18 19.83 10.70 20.98
N PHE A 19 20.48 10.24 19.91
CA PHE A 19 19.78 9.97 18.66
C PHE A 19 18.86 8.78 18.93
N ALA A 20 17.61 9.06 19.31
CA ALA A 20 16.54 8.09 19.21
C ALA A 20 16.40 7.77 17.70
N SER A 21 17.01 6.67 17.28
CA SER A 21 16.80 6.13 15.94
C SER A 21 15.33 5.73 15.87
N ALA A 22 14.52 6.55 15.23
CA ALA A 22 13.16 6.21 14.89
C ALA A 22 13.24 5.01 13.93
N MET A 23 12.97 3.82 14.45
CA MET A 23 12.67 2.64 13.65
C MET A 23 11.33 2.95 12.97
N VAL A 24 11.38 3.61 11.81
CA VAL A 24 10.25 3.69 10.90
C VAL A 24 10.08 2.27 10.39
N GLU A 25 9.13 1.53 10.95
CA GLU A 25 8.63 0.32 10.31
C GLU A 25 8.00 0.78 8.99
N ILE A 26 8.76 0.67 7.90
CA ILE A 26 8.19 0.69 6.56
C ILE A 26 7.45 -0.65 6.45
N GLU A 27 6.24 -0.73 7.02
CA GLU A 27 5.29 -1.76 6.64
C GLU A 27 5.16 -1.66 5.12
N GLY A 28 5.75 -2.62 4.41
CA GLY A 28 6.01 -2.51 2.98
C GLY A 28 4.74 -2.16 2.22
N ARG A 29 4.63 -0.90 1.79
CA ARG A 29 3.48 -0.34 1.07
C ARG A 29 3.00 -1.33 0.00
N ALA A 30 1.70 -1.55 -0.08
CA ALA A 30 1.13 -2.40 -1.12
C ALA A 30 1.51 -1.85 -2.50
N VAL A 31 1.95 -2.75 -3.38
CA VAL A 31 2.17 -2.45 -4.79
C VAL A 31 0.91 -2.82 -5.55
N TRP A 32 0.37 -1.87 -6.30
CA TRP A 32 -0.89 -2.06 -7.01
C TRP A 32 -0.68 -2.64 -8.40
N ILE A 33 -1.39 -3.74 -8.68
CA ILE A 33 -1.27 -4.45 -9.95
C ILE A 33 -2.65 -4.65 -10.55
N ARG A 34 -2.78 -4.30 -11.83
CA ARG A 34 -3.94 -4.66 -12.63
C ARG A 34 -3.77 -6.08 -13.15
N GLY A 35 -4.62 -6.99 -12.68
CA GLY A 35 -4.61 -8.39 -13.07
C GLY A 35 -5.13 -8.64 -14.50
N PRO A 36 -4.87 -9.83 -15.06
CA PRO A 36 -5.55 -10.27 -16.27
C PRO A 36 -7.06 -10.44 -16.00
N ALA A 37 -7.84 -10.43 -17.08
CA ALA A 37 -9.30 -10.53 -16.97
C ALA A 37 -9.69 -11.84 -16.29
N GLY A 38 -10.72 -11.79 -15.44
CA GLY A 38 -11.27 -12.98 -14.77
C GLY A 38 -10.38 -13.60 -13.69
N SER A 39 -9.34 -12.90 -13.22
CA SER A 39 -8.44 -13.42 -12.18
C SER A 39 -8.74 -12.84 -10.79
N SER A 40 -8.46 -13.61 -9.74
CA SER A 40 -8.47 -13.13 -8.35
C SER A 40 -7.12 -12.51 -7.96
N CYS A 41 -7.09 -11.72 -6.90
CA CYS A 41 -5.86 -11.10 -6.43
C CYS A 41 -4.88 -12.08 -5.80
N ASP A 42 -5.35 -13.22 -5.30
CA ASP A 42 -4.47 -14.32 -4.88
C ASP A 42 -3.62 -14.85 -6.04
N VAL A 43 -4.22 -14.95 -7.23
CA VAL A 43 -3.51 -15.39 -8.45
C VAL A 43 -2.54 -14.30 -8.90
N VAL A 44 -3.00 -13.04 -8.97
CA VAL A 44 -2.21 -11.90 -9.44
C VAL A 44 -0.98 -11.67 -8.58
N CYS A 45 -1.14 -11.72 -7.25
CA CYS A 45 -0.07 -11.39 -6.31
C CYS A 45 0.80 -12.58 -5.91
N LYS A 46 0.55 -13.79 -6.45
CA LYS A 46 1.27 -15.02 -6.07
C LYS A 46 2.80 -14.89 -6.15
N ALA A 47 3.30 -14.24 -7.20
CA ALA A 47 4.74 -14.04 -7.41
C ALA A 47 5.37 -13.04 -6.43
N ARG A 48 4.55 -12.22 -5.76
CA ARG A 48 4.99 -11.11 -4.90
C ARG A 48 4.78 -11.38 -3.42
N GLY A 49 4.47 -12.62 -3.05
CA GLY A 49 4.25 -13.00 -1.64
C GLY A 49 2.80 -12.91 -1.18
N GLY A 50 1.86 -12.66 -2.10
CA GLY A 50 0.42 -12.70 -1.83
C GLY A 50 -0.26 -11.33 -1.85
N CYS A 51 -1.57 -11.37 -1.67
CA CYS A 51 -2.43 -10.19 -1.67
C CYS A 51 -2.53 -9.59 -0.24
N ARG A 52 -2.49 -8.26 -0.15
CA ARG A 52 -2.58 -7.49 1.10
C ARG A 52 -4.02 -7.09 1.39
N GLU A 53 -4.70 -7.90 2.19
CA GLU A 53 -6.12 -7.70 2.53
C GLU A 53 -6.39 -6.43 3.36
N ASP A 54 -5.37 -5.86 4.00
CA ASP A 54 -5.46 -4.65 4.82
C ASP A 54 -5.28 -3.35 4.02
N SER A 55 -4.92 -3.45 2.73
CA SER A 55 -4.48 -2.31 1.92
C SER A 55 -5.53 -1.81 0.94
N TRP A 56 -6.80 -2.22 1.08
CA TRP A 56 -7.85 -1.80 0.17
C TRP A 56 -8.17 -0.29 0.32
N PRO A 57 -8.44 0.42 -0.79
CA PRO A 57 -8.76 1.84 -0.75
C PRO A 57 -10.09 2.06 -0.03
N SER A 58 -10.10 3.04 0.86
CA SER A 58 -11.24 3.50 1.65
C SER A 58 -11.98 4.64 0.97
N THR A 59 -11.37 5.28 -0.04
CA THR A 59 -11.97 6.37 -0.81
C THR A 59 -11.79 6.16 -2.33
N PRO A 60 -12.62 6.80 -3.19
CA PRO A 60 -12.42 6.74 -4.63
C PRO A 60 -11.08 7.37 -5.05
N ALA A 61 -10.62 8.41 -4.34
CA ALA A 61 -9.36 9.07 -4.63
C ALA A 61 -8.16 8.14 -4.37
N GLU A 62 -8.15 7.40 -3.26
CA GLU A 62 -7.14 6.37 -2.99
C GLU A 62 -7.15 5.27 -4.07
N PHE A 63 -8.34 4.91 -4.57
CA PHE A 63 -8.44 3.95 -5.67
C PHE A 63 -7.90 4.53 -6.99
N GLU A 64 -8.13 5.82 -7.27
CA GLU A 64 -7.56 6.46 -8.45
C GLU A 64 -6.03 6.43 -8.44
N GLU A 65 -5.40 6.73 -7.29
CA GLU A 65 -3.96 6.62 -7.11
C GLU A 65 -3.45 5.19 -7.31
N ALA A 66 -4.16 4.20 -6.77
CA ALA A 66 -3.86 2.78 -6.96
C ALA A 66 -3.96 2.34 -8.44
N ALA A 67 -4.98 2.81 -9.16
CA ALA A 67 -5.16 2.51 -10.58
C ALA A 67 -4.03 3.13 -11.42
N LEU A 68 -3.62 4.36 -11.09
CA LEU A 68 -2.50 5.04 -11.74
C LEU A 68 -1.18 4.32 -11.48
N GLU A 69 -0.93 3.86 -10.25
CA GLU A 69 0.23 3.04 -9.90
C GLU A 69 0.25 1.73 -10.72
N ALA A 70 -0.92 1.13 -10.95
CA ALA A 70 -1.12 -0.01 -11.84
C ALA A 70 -1.09 0.33 -13.35
N ASN A 71 -0.62 1.53 -13.71
CA ASN A 71 -0.52 2.05 -15.08
C ASN A 71 -1.86 2.08 -15.83
N PHE A 72 -2.94 2.45 -15.13
CA PHE A 72 -4.27 2.58 -15.72
C PHE A 72 -4.97 3.87 -15.31
N GLN A 73 -5.63 4.51 -16.27
CA GLN A 73 -6.46 5.69 -16.03
C GLN A 73 -7.90 5.40 -16.46
N CYS A 74 -8.83 5.60 -15.54
CA CYS A 74 -10.26 5.43 -15.79
C CYS A 74 -10.75 6.54 -16.75
N VAL A 75 -11.56 6.18 -17.76
CA VAL A 75 -12.06 7.13 -18.77
C VAL A 75 -13.07 8.13 -18.18
N ALA A 76 -13.79 7.73 -17.15
CA ALA A 76 -14.80 8.52 -16.48
C ALA A 76 -14.59 8.44 -14.96
N PRO A 77 -15.30 9.28 -14.17
CA PRO A 77 -15.26 9.19 -12.73
C PRO A 77 -15.54 7.76 -12.26
N ILE A 78 -14.84 7.36 -11.20
CA ILE A 78 -14.98 6.06 -10.56
C ILE A 78 -16.43 5.85 -10.15
N GLN A 79 -16.99 4.71 -10.55
CA GLN A 79 -18.36 4.34 -10.19
C GLN A 79 -18.35 3.63 -8.84
N MET A 80 -19.33 3.92 -7.99
CA MET A 80 -19.61 3.10 -6.81
C MET A 80 -20.14 1.74 -7.30
N GLY A 81 -19.26 0.76 -7.41
CA GLY A 81 -19.53 -0.59 -7.90
C GLY A 81 -19.64 -1.56 -6.73
N GLY A 82 -20.78 -2.23 -6.58
CA GLY A 82 -21.03 -3.19 -5.51
C GLY A 82 -20.61 -4.62 -5.83
N SER A 83 -19.71 -4.82 -6.79
CA SER A 83 -19.31 -6.17 -7.18
C SER A 83 -18.34 -6.73 -6.13
N LYS A 84 -18.49 -8.02 -5.78
CA LYS A 84 -17.63 -8.67 -4.77
C LYS A 84 -16.12 -8.58 -5.04
N TYR A 85 -15.74 -8.38 -6.30
CA TYR A 85 -14.36 -8.31 -6.75
C TYR A 85 -13.83 -6.88 -6.90
N ASP A 86 -14.66 -5.84 -6.69
CA ASP A 86 -14.22 -4.45 -6.83
C ASP A 86 -13.16 -4.10 -5.75
N PRO A 87 -12.10 -3.34 -6.08
CA PRO A 87 -11.96 -2.49 -7.27
C PRO A 87 -11.59 -3.21 -8.59
N SER A 88 -12.20 -2.76 -9.69
CA SER A 88 -11.99 -3.38 -11.01
C SER A 88 -12.22 -2.43 -12.20
N THR A 89 -11.89 -2.88 -13.41
CA THR A 89 -12.22 -2.22 -14.67
C THR A 89 -12.66 -3.19 -15.76
N ASP A 90 -13.55 -2.74 -16.64
CA ASP A 90 -13.92 -3.43 -17.89
C ASP A 90 -12.93 -3.16 -19.04
N GLY A 91 -11.80 -2.52 -18.74
CA GLY A 91 -10.81 -2.05 -19.70
C GLY A 91 -10.93 -0.56 -20.05
N ARG A 92 -11.99 0.13 -19.61
CA ARG A 92 -12.17 1.58 -19.80
C ARG A 92 -12.73 2.28 -18.57
N TYR A 93 -13.80 1.75 -18.01
CA TYR A 93 -14.52 2.29 -16.85
C TYR A 93 -14.12 1.51 -15.60
N CYS A 94 -14.14 2.19 -14.45
CA CYS A 94 -13.71 1.62 -13.19
C CYS A 94 -14.86 1.56 -12.19
N GLY A 95 -14.99 0.41 -11.53
CA GLY A 95 -15.91 0.17 -10.42
C GLY A 95 -15.15 0.11 -9.09
N TRP A 96 -15.71 0.75 -8.07
CA TRP A 96 -15.12 0.85 -6.73
C TRP A 96 -16.09 0.51 -5.61
N GLN A 97 -15.49 -0.17 -4.63
CA GLN A 97 -16.00 -0.70 -3.37
C GLN A 97 -17.06 -1.81 -3.48
N GLY A 98 -16.54 -3.03 -3.56
CA GLY A 98 -17.33 -4.22 -3.24
C GLY A 98 -17.95 -4.15 -1.85
N PRO A 99 -18.94 -5.02 -1.56
CA PRO A 99 -19.65 -5.03 -0.29
C PRO A 99 -18.68 -5.13 0.89
N ALA A 100 -19.05 -4.48 2.00
CA ALA A 100 -18.30 -4.62 3.24
C ALA A 100 -18.23 -6.12 3.61
N PRO A 101 -17.04 -6.64 3.94
CA PRO A 101 -16.88 -8.06 4.24
C PRO A 101 -17.74 -8.43 5.44
N LYS A 102 -18.58 -9.45 5.29
CA LYS A 102 -19.32 -10.02 6.43
C LYS A 102 -18.53 -11.15 7.07
N ALA A 103 -18.79 -11.40 8.36
CA ALA A 103 -18.18 -12.52 9.07
C ALA A 103 -18.50 -13.85 8.35
N GLY A 104 -17.46 -14.57 7.94
CA GLY A 104 -17.58 -15.84 7.22
C GLY A 104 -17.70 -15.73 5.70
N GLU A 105 -17.64 -14.53 5.12
CA GLU A 105 -17.47 -14.36 3.68
C GLU A 105 -16.03 -14.57 3.23
N GLU A 106 -15.89 -14.93 1.95
CA GLU A 106 -14.61 -15.10 1.28
C GLU A 106 -13.83 -13.76 1.28
N SER A 107 -12.51 -13.84 1.45
CA SER A 107 -11.65 -12.64 1.42
C SER A 107 -11.80 -11.87 0.11
N ARG A 108 -11.61 -10.55 0.15
CA ARG A 108 -11.61 -9.74 -1.07
C ARG A 108 -10.49 -10.17 -2.00
N CYS A 109 -9.35 -10.63 -1.48
CA CYS A 109 -8.27 -11.19 -2.30
C CYS A 109 -8.71 -12.38 -3.16
N ALA A 110 -9.54 -13.29 -2.61
CA ALA A 110 -9.97 -14.51 -3.29
C ALA A 110 -11.08 -14.30 -4.34
N ALA A 111 -11.82 -13.18 -4.27
CA ALA A 111 -12.91 -12.91 -5.19
C ALA A 111 -12.48 -12.98 -6.68
N VAL A 112 -13.17 -13.78 -7.49
CA VAL A 112 -12.87 -13.90 -8.92
C VAL A 112 -13.67 -12.84 -9.69
N GLY A 113 -12.99 -12.09 -10.56
CA GLY A 113 -13.64 -11.16 -11.49
C GLY A 113 -14.35 -11.87 -12.63
N ASP A 114 -15.26 -11.19 -13.31
CA ASP A 114 -15.88 -11.72 -14.54
C ASP A 114 -14.86 -11.78 -15.69
N SER A 115 -15.18 -12.55 -16.74
CA SER A 115 -14.24 -12.85 -17.86
C SER A 115 -13.74 -11.62 -18.64
N GLY A 116 -14.43 -10.47 -18.54
CA GLY A 116 -14.03 -9.19 -19.14
C GLY A 116 -13.53 -8.17 -18.11
N THR A 117 -13.43 -8.55 -16.84
CA THR A 117 -13.13 -7.64 -15.74
C THR A 117 -11.73 -7.86 -15.23
N HIS A 118 -10.97 -6.76 -15.14
CA HIS A 118 -9.62 -6.71 -14.61
C HIS A 118 -9.66 -6.15 -13.19
N ARG A 119 -9.21 -6.92 -12.21
CA ARG A 119 -9.13 -6.46 -10.81
C ARG A 119 -7.87 -5.63 -10.59
N PHE A 120 -7.97 -4.64 -9.71
CA PHE A 120 -6.81 -3.95 -9.13
C PHE A 120 -6.48 -4.60 -7.79
N CYS A 121 -5.27 -5.12 -7.68
CA CYS A 121 -4.87 -6.00 -6.59
C CYS A 121 -3.74 -5.38 -5.78
N PRO A 122 -3.91 -5.21 -4.46
CA PRO A 122 -2.84 -4.79 -3.57
C PRO A 122 -1.95 -6.00 -3.30
N CYS A 123 -0.74 -6.01 -3.85
CA CYS A 123 0.24 -7.06 -3.62
C CYS A 123 1.29 -6.60 -2.60
N TYR A 124 1.95 -7.54 -1.93
CA TYR A 124 3.19 -7.20 -1.24
C TYR A 124 4.23 -6.69 -2.26
N GLY A 125 5.14 -5.81 -1.79
CA GLY A 125 6.26 -5.34 -2.59
C GLY A 125 7.22 -6.46 -2.96
N ASP A 126 8.12 -6.18 -3.91
CA ASP A 126 9.21 -7.13 -4.21
C ASP A 126 10.03 -7.34 -2.94
N LYS A 127 10.33 -8.61 -2.64
CA LYS A 127 11.31 -8.93 -1.59
C LYS A 127 12.64 -8.40 -2.10
N GLU A 128 13.24 -7.45 -1.39
CA GLU A 128 14.63 -7.04 -1.64
C GLU A 128 15.47 -8.33 -1.79
N LEU A 129 16.03 -8.54 -2.99
CA LEU A 129 16.90 -9.67 -3.34
C LEU A 129 18.34 -9.38 -2.92
#